data_AF-A0A358XT13-F1
#
_entry.id   AF-A0A358XT13-F1
#
_cell.length_a   1.000
_cell.length_b   1.000
_cell.length_c   1.000
_cell.angle_alpha   90.00
_cell.angle_beta   90.00
_cell.angle_gamma   90.00
#
_symmetry.space_group_name_H-M   'P 1'
#
loop_
_entity.id
_entity.type
_entity.pdbx_description
1 polymer ?
#
loop_
_entity_poly.entity_id
_entity_poly.type
_entity_poly.pdbx_seq_one_letter_code
_entity_poly.pdbx_strand_id
1 'polypeptide(L)'
;MHRRFDDSFKIMAVDLSVVRGSVAEVAKELDIGPSLLSKRCRNPHYNEDKVFPDNPKISTGEQELRILRKKLRDAELECDILKKAIAIFSRGDDTYTDS
;
A
#
# COMPACT_ATOMS: atom_id res chain seq x y z
N MET A 1 -17.33 -33.49 -6.27
CA MET A 1 -16.18 -33.71 -7.17
C MET A 1 -15.33 -32.43 -7.18
N HIS A 2 -14.08 -32.48 -6.72
CA HIS A 2 -13.20 -31.30 -6.69
C HIS A 2 -12.52 -31.13 -8.05
N ARG A 3 -12.88 -30.09 -8.81
CA ARG A 3 -12.22 -29.76 -10.08
C ARG A 3 -10.84 -29.18 -9.73
N ARG A 4 -9.77 -29.90 -10.05
CA ARG A 4 -8.39 -29.40 -9.90
C ARG A 4 -8.04 -28.58 -11.13
N PHE A 5 -7.46 -27.42 -10.89
CA PHE A 5 -6.97 -26.53 -11.94
C PHE A 5 -5.45 -26.44 -11.84
N ASP A 6 -4.78 -26.43 -12.98
CA ASP A 6 -3.35 -26.19 -13.06
C ASP A 6 -3.00 -24.74 -12.68
N ASP A 7 -1.77 -24.53 -12.23
CA ASP A 7 -1.32 -23.20 -11.79
C ASP A 7 -1.28 -22.20 -12.95
N SER A 8 -0.92 -22.64 -14.16
CA SER A 8 -0.98 -21.84 -15.38
C SER A 8 -2.39 -21.31 -15.66
N PHE A 9 -3.41 -22.15 -15.49
CA PHE A 9 -4.81 -21.76 -15.65
C PHE A 9 -5.25 -20.74 -14.59
N LYS A 10 -4.78 -20.89 -13.35
CA LYS A 10 -5.09 -19.94 -12.28
C LYS A 10 -4.50 -18.57 -12.57
N ILE A 11 -3.24 -18.51 -13.03
CA ILE A 11 -2.56 -17.26 -13.40
C ILE A 11 -3.29 -16.62 -14.59
N MET A 12 -3.58 -17.38 -15.65
CA MET A 12 -4.33 -16.88 -16.81
C MET A 12 -5.69 -16.29 -16.43
N ALA A 13 -6.43 -16.94 -15.52
CA ALA A 13 -7.73 -16.46 -15.07
C ALA A 13 -7.62 -15.12 -14.32
N VAL A 14 -6.57 -14.95 -13.51
CA VAL A 14 -6.28 -13.69 -12.83
C VAL A 14 -5.93 -12.61 -13.86
N ASP A 15 -5.10 -12.92 -14.85
CA ASP A 15 -4.68 -11.97 -15.89
C ASP A 15 -5.83 -11.48 -16.74
N LEU A 16 -6.69 -12.40 -17.16
CA LEU A 16 -7.87 -12.07 -17.93
C LEU A 16 -8.81 -11.15 -17.13
N SER A 17 -8.92 -11.35 -15.81
CA SER A 17 -9.75 -10.50 -14.95
C SER A 17 -9.15 -9.10 -14.75
N VAL A 18 -7.82 -8.94 -14.79
CA VAL A 18 -7.17 -7.62 -14.80
C VAL A 18 -7.46 -6.90 -16.11
N VAL A 19 -7.27 -7.58 -17.25
CA VAL A 19 -7.46 -6.99 -18.60
C VAL A 19 -8.91 -6.59 -18.85
N ARG A 20 -9.87 -7.43 -18.46
CA ARG A 20 -11.32 -7.16 -18.60
C ARG A 20 -11.84 -6.15 -17.57
N GLY A 21 -11.17 -6.03 -16.43
CA GLY A 21 -11.61 -5.21 -15.30
C GLY A 21 -12.83 -5.76 -14.54
N SER A 22 -13.30 -6.97 -14.86
CA SER A 22 -14.45 -7.60 -14.21
C SER A 22 -14.19 -9.06 -13.84
N VAL A 23 -14.13 -9.34 -12.54
CA VAL A 23 -13.95 -10.70 -12.00
C VAL A 23 -15.20 -11.55 -12.26
N ALA A 24 -16.39 -10.95 -12.24
CA ALA A 24 -17.65 -11.67 -12.37
C ALA A 24 -17.89 -12.19 -13.80
N GLU A 25 -17.51 -11.41 -14.80
CA GLU A 25 -17.62 -11.82 -16.21
C GLU A 25 -16.63 -12.92 -16.54
N VAL A 26 -15.36 -12.75 -16.14
CA VAL A 26 -14.32 -13.77 -16.39
C VAL A 26 -14.62 -15.07 -15.67
N ALA A 27 -15.17 -15.03 -14.45
CA ALA A 27 -15.61 -16.22 -13.75
C ALA A 27 -16.72 -16.97 -14.48
N LYS A 28 -17.68 -16.25 -15.08
CA LYS A 28 -18.75 -16.85 -15.91
C LYS A 28 -18.20 -17.46 -17.19
N GLU A 29 -17.28 -16.76 -17.89
CA GLU A 29 -16.66 -17.26 -19.12
C GLU A 29 -15.85 -18.54 -18.88
N LEU A 30 -15.16 -18.64 -17.74
CA LEU A 30 -14.33 -19.79 -17.39
C LEU A 30 -15.07 -20.89 -16.62
N ASP A 31 -16.37 -20.75 -16.37
CA ASP A 31 -17.17 -21.67 -15.55
C ASP A 31 -16.54 -21.92 -14.15
N ILE A 32 -16.08 -20.85 -13.51
CA ILE A 32 -15.48 -20.85 -12.17
C ILE A 32 -16.35 -20.03 -11.23
N GLY A 33 -16.40 -20.41 -9.95
CA GLY A 33 -17.03 -19.59 -8.92
C GLY A 33 -16.36 -18.19 -8.82
N PRO A 34 -17.12 -17.08 -8.90
CA PRO A 34 -16.56 -15.72 -8.84
C PRO A 34 -15.86 -15.42 -7.51
N SER A 35 -16.33 -16.00 -6.40
CA SER A 35 -15.66 -15.93 -5.09
C SER A 35 -14.28 -16.57 -5.11
N LEU A 36 -14.12 -17.70 -5.83
CA LEU A 36 -12.83 -18.39 -5.95
C LEU A 36 -11.84 -17.56 -6.77
N LEU A 37 -12.29 -16.98 -7.89
CA LEU A 37 -11.46 -16.11 -8.71
C LEU A 37 -11.04 -14.85 -7.93
N SER A 38 -11.97 -14.22 -7.22
CA SER A 38 -11.67 -13.07 -6.36
C SER A 38 -10.60 -13.39 -5.29
N LYS A 39 -10.68 -14.56 -4.65
CA LYS A 39 -9.63 -15.02 -3.71
C LYS A 39 -8.28 -15.20 -4.39
N ARG A 40 -8.24 -15.71 -5.62
CA ARG A 40 -6.98 -15.86 -6.40
C ARG A 40 -6.40 -14.51 -6.78
N CYS A 41 -7.22 -13.56 -7.22
CA CYS A 41 -6.79 -12.19 -7.52
C CYS A 41 -6.18 -11.49 -6.30
N ARG A 42 -6.62 -11.81 -5.07
CA ARG A 42 -6.03 -11.26 -3.84
C ARG A 42 -4.75 -11.96 -3.42
N ASN A 43 -4.55 -13.20 -3.83
CA ASN A 43 -3.40 -13.99 -3.45
C ASN A 43 -2.16 -13.56 -4.26
N PRO A 44 -1.08 -13.08 -3.59
CA PRO A 44 0.12 -12.60 -4.26
C PRO A 44 0.81 -13.66 -5.12
N HIS A 45 0.61 -14.94 -4.86
CA HIS A 45 1.21 -16.02 -5.65
C HIS A 45 0.69 -16.08 -7.10
N TYR A 46 -0.57 -15.69 -7.32
CA TYR A 46 -1.17 -15.65 -8.67
C TYR A 46 -1.27 -14.23 -9.20
N ASN A 47 -1.05 -13.25 -8.33
CA ASN A 47 -1.18 -11.84 -8.60
C ASN A 47 0.17 -11.15 -8.36
N GLU A 48 1.19 -11.57 -9.12
CA GLU A 48 2.52 -10.95 -9.19
C GLU A 48 2.37 -9.47 -9.55
N ASP A 49 2.14 -8.66 -8.51
CA ASP A 49 2.01 -7.19 -8.51
C ASP A 49 0.97 -6.57 -9.48
N LYS A 50 -0.05 -7.33 -9.90
CA LYS A 50 -1.09 -6.77 -10.78
C LYS A 50 -2.06 -5.90 -9.98
N VAL A 51 -2.21 -4.68 -10.46
CA VAL A 51 -3.13 -3.68 -9.90
C VAL A 51 -4.51 -3.95 -10.49
N PHE A 52 -5.47 -4.26 -9.63
CA PHE A 52 -6.86 -4.44 -10.02
C PHE A 52 -7.58 -3.09 -9.97
N PRO A 53 -8.49 -2.79 -10.92
CA PRO A 53 -9.24 -1.53 -10.93
C PRO A 53 -10.08 -1.36 -9.64
N ASP A 54 -10.69 -2.44 -9.15
CA ASP A 54 -11.52 -2.43 -7.93
C ASP A 54 -10.75 -2.60 -6.62
N ASN A 55 -9.43 -2.84 -6.69
CA ASN A 55 -8.59 -2.91 -5.52
C ASN A 55 -7.24 -2.29 -5.86
N PRO A 56 -7.11 -0.96 -5.74
CA PRO A 56 -5.81 -0.31 -5.81
C PRO A 56 -5.02 -0.83 -4.61
N LYS A 57 -4.30 -1.94 -4.81
CA LYS A 57 -3.16 -2.26 -3.96
C LYS A 57 -2.29 -1.02 -4.10
N ILE A 58 -2.13 -0.31 -2.98
CA ILE A 58 -1.02 0.63 -2.82
C ILE A 58 0.19 -0.19 -3.25
N SER A 59 0.77 0.18 -4.40
CA SER A 59 1.91 -0.54 -4.94
C SER A 59 2.96 -0.61 -3.84
N THR A 60 3.74 -1.69 -3.77
CA THR A 60 4.82 -1.84 -2.78
C THR A 60 5.72 -0.59 -2.76
N GLY A 61 5.94 0.02 -3.93
CA GLY A 61 6.62 1.31 -4.06
C GLY A 61 5.85 2.50 -3.47
N GLU A 62 4.52 2.59 -3.63
CA GLU A 62 3.71 3.62 -2.99
C GLU A 62 3.66 3.47 -1.46
N GLN A 63 3.68 2.23 -0.96
CA GLN A 63 3.74 1.92 0.46
C GLN A 63 5.08 2.40 1.05
N GLU A 64 6.18 2.11 0.38
CA GLU A 64 7.51 2.59 0.73
C GLU A 64 7.59 4.12 0.70
N LEU A 65 7.06 4.76 -0.35
CA LEU A 65 6.96 6.22 -0.44
C LEU A 65 6.17 6.83 0.71
N ARG A 66 5.08 6.19 1.12
CA ARG A 66 4.27 6.64 2.26
C ARG A 66 5.04 6.54 3.58
N ILE A 67 5.80 5.46 3.77
CA ILE A 67 6.67 5.28 4.95
C ILE A 67 7.78 6.34 4.94
N LEU A 68 8.44 6.55 3.81
CA LEU A 68 9.52 7.54 3.68
C LEU A 68 9.02 8.96 3.95
N ARG A 69 7.89 9.36 3.35
CA ARG A 69 7.25 10.66 3.59
C ARG A 69 6.86 10.85 5.04
N LYS A 70 6.42 9.79 5.72
CA LYS A 70 6.12 9.85 7.15
C LYS A 70 7.39 10.13 7.96
N LYS A 71 8.46 9.36 7.74
CA LYS A 71 9.74 9.54 8.43
C LYS A 71 10.32 10.95 8.22
N LEU A 72 10.21 11.48 7.00
CA LEU A 72 10.68 12.82 6.66
C LEU A 72 9.94 13.89 7.49
N ARG A 73 8.60 13.82 7.52
CA ARG A 73 7.78 14.74 8.33
C ARG A 73 8.05 14.64 9.82
N ASP A 74 8.22 13.42 10.34
CA ASP A 74 8.51 13.21 11.76
C ASP A 74 9.87 13.85 12.14
N ALA A 75 10.88 13.71 11.28
CA ALA A 75 12.20 14.33 11.47
C ALA A 75 12.19 15.86 11.34
N GLU A 76 11.42 16.41 10.40
CA GLU A 76 11.22 17.86 10.25
C GLU A 76 10.56 18.44 11.51
N LEU A 77 9.53 17.77 12.03
CA LEU A 77 8.84 18.18 13.24
C LEU A 77 9.77 18.17 14.46
N GLU A 78 10.58 17.12 14.62
CA GLU A 78 11.59 17.03 15.68
C GLU A 78 12.60 18.18 15.59
N CYS A 79 13.11 18.47 14.39
CA CYS A 79 14.00 19.60 14.16
C CYS A 79 13.37 20.94 14.55
N ASP A 80 12.10 21.16 14.22
CA ASP A 80 11.39 22.40 14.55
C ASP A 80 11.14 22.55 16.04
N ILE A 81 10.86 21.45 16.75
CA ILE A 81 10.75 21.45 18.21
C ILE A 81 12.10 21.82 18.84
N LEU A 82 13.19 21.21 18.39
CA LEU A 82 14.53 21.50 18.89
C LEU A 82 14.94 22.96 18.63
N LYS A 83 14.65 23.49 17.44
CA LYS A 83 14.89 24.91 17.12
C LYS A 83 14.11 25.84 18.03
N LYS A 84 12.83 25.53 18.30
CA LYS A 84 12.01 26.31 19.25
C LYS A 84 12.59 26.26 20.66
N ALA A 85 13.03 25.08 21.11
CA ALA A 85 13.67 24.93 22.41
C ALA A 85 14.96 25.77 22.49
N ILE A 86 15.85 25.67 21.51
CA ILE A 86 17.07 26.48 21.43
C ILE A 86 16.74 27.97 21.46
N ALA A 87 15.77 28.42 20.66
CA ALA A 87 15.38 29.83 20.62
C ALA A 87 14.84 30.35 21.96
N ILE A 88 14.21 29.48 22.76
CA ILE A 88 13.75 29.81 24.13
C ILE A 88 14.96 29.88 25.07
N PHE A 89 15.83 28.87 25.06
CA PHE A 89 17.01 28.83 25.92
C PHE A 89 17.96 30.00 25.64
N SER A 90 18.21 30.33 24.37
CA SER A 90 19.07 31.47 23.99
C SER A 90 18.48 32.85 24.29
N ARG A 91 17.19 32.96 24.61
CA ARG A 91 16.55 34.21 25.06
C ARG A 91 16.44 34.32 26.58
N GLY A 92 16.65 33.22 27.31
CA GLY A 92 16.53 33.15 28.76
C GLY A 92 17.72 33.70 29.55
N ASP A 93 18.82 34.05 28.87
CA ASP A 93 20.05 34.55 29.52
C ASP A 93 20.03 36.06 29.85
N ASP A 94 18.97 36.80 29.49
CA ASP A 94 18.90 38.27 29.67
C ASP A 94 18.26 38.74 31.00
N THR A 95 17.91 37.85 31.93
CA THR A 95 17.35 38.28 33.24
C THR A 95 17.90 37.49 34.43
N TYR A 96 19.19 37.69 34.75
CA TYR A 96 19.69 37.50 36.12
C TYR A 96 20.86 38.44 36.44
N THR A 97 20.65 39.74 36.25
CA THR A 97 21.41 40.77 36.94
C THR A 97 20.44 41.90 37.27
N ASP A 98 19.76 41.82 38.40
CA ASP A 98 19.31 43.04 39.09
C ASP A 98 19.93 43.03 40.48
N SER A 99 20.50 44.17 40.82
CA SER A 99 21.23 44.46 42.05
C SER A 99 20.29 44.85 43.18
#